data_AF-A0A828YYD5-F1
#
_entry.id   AF-A0A828YYD5-F1
#
_cell.length_a   1.000
_cell.length_b   1.000
_cell.length_c   1.000
_cell.angle_alpha   90.00
_cell.angle_beta   90.00
_cell.angle_gamma   90.00
#
_symmetry.space_group_name_H-M   'P 1'
#
loop_
_entity.id
_entity.type
_entity.pdbx_description
1 polymer ?
#
loop_
_entity_poly.entity_id
_entity_poly.type
_entity_poly.pdbx_seq_one_letter_code
_entity_poly.pdbx_strand_id
1 'polypeptide(L)'
;MRRIVLVLIFFMAVPYLWGGDRLVLKPNSPLYLFPDKKSEILRRLGFGEIVQSKNEKQNDRNFRFVSDSSGLSGWVEAQVLFDLEGKGAYKTVLRSIDRMLYSASTGLNEFESVFHYLNSLEENGIYHSDEYLYLKIRRAIVLSRILEILQEGENKRMESKLLGYLSKNPEDIIPGEKGTHAKINPNVFWKIAEEFKDKGPGDFAAFLGVKHTPEANCKRDVFCFIGDERKRRIRYLQLNPNGNYASIFANQISKRFEVLTKDLETIQCGKGEARKEIYESFRRDLQFLPYRYGKKYHGFLKKIQKECLQ
;
A
#
# COMPACT_ATOMS: atom_id res chain seq x y z
N MET A 1 0.74 53.02 -44.85
CA MET A 1 -0.51 52.23 -44.83
C MET A 1 -0.17 50.81 -44.41
N ARG A 2 -0.76 50.36 -43.29
CA ARG A 2 -0.65 49.02 -42.73
C ARG A 2 -1.22 47.98 -43.70
N ARG A 3 -0.47 46.92 -44.00
CA ARG A 3 -1.05 45.62 -44.38
C ARG A 3 -0.29 44.52 -43.65
N ILE A 4 -0.93 44.07 -42.58
CA ILE A 4 -0.69 42.84 -41.83
C ILE A 4 -1.09 41.69 -42.76
N VAL A 5 -0.20 40.74 -43.01
CA VAL A 5 -0.57 39.41 -43.52
C VAL A 5 -0.24 38.43 -42.40
N LEU A 6 -1.27 38.15 -41.60
CA LEU A 6 -1.32 37.04 -40.66
C LEU A 6 -1.31 35.75 -41.48
N VAL A 7 -0.21 35.01 -41.41
CA VAL A 7 -0.16 33.63 -41.89
C VAL A 7 -0.94 32.77 -40.90
N LEU A 8 -1.93 32.08 -41.43
CA LEU A 8 -2.81 31.10 -40.80
C LEU A 8 -2.02 30.03 -40.03
N ILE A 9 -2.09 30.07 -38.70
CA ILE A 9 -1.95 28.88 -37.85
C ILE A 9 -3.38 28.41 -37.57
N PHE A 10 -3.90 27.55 -38.44
CA PHE A 10 -5.25 27.00 -38.32
C PHE A 10 -5.19 25.47 -38.43
N PHE A 11 -4.40 24.83 -37.59
CA PHE A 11 -4.53 23.40 -37.28
C PHE A 11 -4.03 23.19 -35.86
N MET A 12 -4.76 22.38 -35.08
CA MET A 12 -4.62 22.12 -33.63
C MET A 12 -5.52 22.98 -32.72
N ALA A 13 -6.79 23.08 -33.05
CA ALA A 13 -7.84 23.18 -32.04
C ALA A 13 -8.69 21.92 -32.15
N VAL A 14 -8.27 20.85 -31.46
CA VAL A 14 -9.21 19.80 -31.07
C VAL A 14 -10.22 20.49 -30.17
N PRO A 15 -11.52 20.49 -30.49
CA PRO A 15 -12.49 21.10 -29.60
C PRO A 15 -12.51 20.22 -28.35
N TYR A 16 -12.03 20.76 -27.23
CA TYR A 16 -12.40 20.33 -25.87
C TYR A 16 -13.91 20.55 -25.74
N LEU A 17 -14.67 19.64 -26.35
CA LEU A 17 -16.11 19.55 -26.29
C LEU A 17 -16.46 19.09 -24.88
N TRP A 18 -17.05 20.03 -24.15
CA TRP A 18 -17.74 19.91 -22.88
C TRP A 18 -18.17 18.49 -22.52
N GLY A 19 -17.40 17.92 -21.59
CA GLY A 19 -17.68 16.66 -20.93
C GLY A 19 -16.46 16.29 -20.09
N GLY A 20 -16.55 16.52 -18.78
CA GLY A 20 -15.42 16.33 -17.87
C GLY A 20 -14.83 14.92 -17.93
N ASP A 21 -13.52 14.83 -17.70
CA ASP A 21 -12.80 13.58 -17.57
C ASP A 21 -13.32 12.81 -16.35
N ARG A 22 -13.67 11.54 -16.56
CA ARG A 22 -14.18 10.65 -15.52
C ARG A 22 -13.28 9.45 -15.34
N LEU A 23 -13.08 9.04 -14.09
CA LEU A 23 -12.32 7.87 -13.71
C LEU A 23 -13.26 6.67 -13.50
N VAL A 24 -12.90 5.52 -14.05
CA VAL A 24 -13.61 4.26 -13.81
C VAL A 24 -13.17 3.66 -12.48
N LEU A 25 -14.08 3.46 -11.53
CA LEU A 25 -13.77 2.98 -10.17
C LEU A 25 -14.14 1.51 -9.93
N LYS A 26 -14.66 0.82 -10.94
CA LYS A 26 -14.97 -0.61 -10.86
C LYS A 26 -14.23 -1.35 -11.99
N PRO A 27 -13.34 -2.31 -11.68
CA PRO A 27 -12.66 -3.07 -12.72
C PRO A 27 -13.65 -3.85 -13.58
N ASN A 28 -13.27 -4.13 -14.82
CA ASN A 28 -14.05 -4.91 -15.79
C ASN A 28 -15.44 -4.32 -16.09
N SER A 29 -15.61 -3.01 -15.91
CA SER A 29 -16.88 -2.31 -16.13
C SER A 29 -17.26 -2.34 -17.61
N PRO A 30 -18.46 -2.83 -17.97
CA PRO A 30 -18.87 -2.91 -19.36
C PRO A 30 -19.12 -1.53 -19.99
N LEU A 31 -18.58 -1.34 -21.18
CA LEU A 31 -18.95 -0.29 -22.14
C LEU A 31 -19.98 -0.90 -23.09
N TYR A 32 -21.23 -0.48 -22.97
CA TYR A 32 -22.35 -1.01 -23.73
C TYR A 32 -22.61 -0.24 -25.02
N LEU A 33 -23.21 -0.91 -26.01
CA LEU A 33 -23.67 -0.25 -27.24
C LEU A 33 -24.88 0.66 -27.00
N PHE A 34 -25.77 0.27 -26.09
CA PHE A 34 -26.97 1.02 -25.67
C PHE A 34 -27.03 1.16 -24.13
N PRO A 35 -27.79 2.11 -23.56
CA PRO A 35 -27.93 2.29 -22.11
C PRO A 35 -28.81 1.21 -21.46
N ASP A 36 -28.45 -0.06 -21.66
CA ASP A 36 -29.13 -1.23 -21.13
C ASP A 36 -28.08 -2.29 -20.74
N LYS A 37 -28.24 -2.91 -19.56
CA LYS A 37 -27.36 -3.97 -19.07
C LYS A 37 -27.42 -5.24 -19.93
N LYS A 38 -28.49 -5.43 -20.70
CA LYS A 38 -28.65 -6.52 -21.67
C LYS A 38 -28.04 -6.22 -23.04
N SER A 39 -27.58 -4.99 -23.25
CA SER A 39 -26.94 -4.58 -24.50
C SER A 39 -25.60 -5.31 -24.71
N GLU A 40 -25.18 -5.35 -25.97
CA GLU A 40 -23.86 -5.86 -26.36
C GLU A 40 -22.75 -5.06 -25.67
N ILE A 41 -21.77 -5.78 -25.15
CA ILE A 41 -20.59 -5.19 -24.49
C ILE A 41 -19.54 -4.96 -25.57
N LEU A 42 -19.29 -3.71 -25.89
CA LEU A 42 -18.24 -3.29 -26.83
C LEU A 42 -16.85 -3.58 -26.26
N ARG A 43 -16.67 -3.28 -24.97
CA ARG A 43 -15.40 -3.46 -24.25
C ARG A 43 -15.62 -3.52 -22.75
N ARG A 44 -14.62 -4.01 -22.01
CA ARG A 44 -14.54 -3.86 -20.55
C ARG A 44 -13.46 -2.85 -20.19
N LEU A 45 -13.85 -1.84 -19.43
CA LEU A 45 -13.00 -0.76 -18.94
C LEU A 45 -12.24 -1.20 -17.69
N GLY A 46 -10.99 -0.78 -17.60
CA GLY A 46 -10.12 -1.02 -16.45
C GLY A 46 -10.43 -0.09 -15.27
N PHE A 47 -10.04 -0.50 -14.06
CA PHE A 47 -9.99 0.42 -12.93
C PHE A 47 -9.00 1.55 -13.21
N GLY A 48 -9.39 2.77 -12.89
CA GLY A 48 -8.56 3.96 -13.07
C GLY A 48 -8.42 4.42 -14.51
N GLU A 49 -9.15 3.80 -15.45
CA GLU A 49 -9.22 4.27 -16.82
C GLU A 49 -9.95 5.63 -16.88
N ILE A 50 -9.39 6.56 -17.65
CA ILE A 50 -9.98 7.87 -17.88
C ILE A 50 -10.86 7.79 -19.12
N VAL A 51 -12.13 8.17 -18.97
CA VAL A 51 -13.11 8.26 -20.06
C VAL A 51 -13.65 9.67 -20.14
N GLN A 52 -13.85 10.15 -21.37
CA GLN A 52 -14.38 11.48 -21.62
C GLN A 52 -15.89 11.41 -21.72
N SER A 53 -16.60 12.26 -20.97
CA SER A 53 -18.04 12.39 -21.13
C SER A 53 -18.36 12.95 -22.52
N LYS A 54 -19.33 12.38 -23.22
CA LYS A 54 -19.79 12.88 -24.52
C LYS A 54 -21.27 13.23 -24.43
N ASN A 55 -21.65 14.38 -24.99
CA ASN A 55 -23.04 14.82 -25.15
C ASN A 55 -23.89 14.64 -23.87
N GLU A 56 -23.69 15.50 -22.87
CA GLU A 56 -24.36 15.37 -21.56
C GLU A 56 -25.90 15.31 -21.62
N LYS A 57 -26.50 15.84 -22.69
CA LYS A 57 -27.94 15.79 -22.97
C LYS A 57 -28.49 14.39 -23.24
N GLN A 58 -27.64 13.43 -23.61
CA GLN A 58 -28.02 12.03 -23.84
C GLN A 58 -27.93 11.18 -22.57
N ASN A 59 -27.35 11.71 -21.48
CA ASN A 59 -27.18 10.93 -20.26
C ASN A 59 -28.53 10.53 -19.65
N ASP A 60 -28.65 9.24 -19.34
CA ASP A 60 -29.71 8.73 -18.48
C ASP A 60 -29.28 8.89 -17.01
N ARG A 61 -30.23 8.80 -16.08
CA ARG A 61 -29.96 8.79 -14.64
C ARG A 61 -28.98 7.67 -14.26
N ASN A 62 -29.04 6.53 -14.94
CA ASN A 62 -28.25 5.35 -14.63
C ASN A 62 -27.06 5.13 -15.56
N PHE A 63 -27.03 5.74 -16.74
CA PHE A 63 -25.99 5.53 -17.75
C PHE A 63 -25.44 6.86 -18.26
N ARG A 64 -24.14 6.88 -18.50
CA ARG A 64 -23.43 7.99 -19.13
C ARG A 64 -22.86 7.54 -20.46
N PHE A 65 -22.96 8.40 -21.47
CA PHE A 65 -22.29 8.19 -22.74
C PHE A 65 -20.87 8.73 -22.66
N VAL A 66 -19.89 7.87 -22.89
CA VAL A 66 -18.48 8.17 -22.71
C VAL A 66 -17.64 7.63 -23.87
N SER A 67 -16.44 8.20 -24.05
CA SER A 67 -15.42 7.71 -24.96
C SER A 67 -14.17 7.31 -24.21
N ASP A 68 -13.57 6.18 -24.58
CA ASP A 68 -12.24 5.80 -24.10
C ASP A 68 -11.13 6.58 -24.82
N SER A 69 -9.88 6.34 -24.41
CA SER A 69 -8.67 6.96 -24.98
C SER A 69 -8.40 6.58 -26.44
N SER A 70 -9.01 5.49 -26.93
CA SER A 70 -8.92 5.07 -28.34
C SER A 70 -10.01 5.69 -29.22
N GLY A 71 -10.94 6.44 -28.63
CA GLY A 71 -12.08 7.04 -29.33
C GLY A 71 -13.30 6.13 -29.43
N LEU A 72 -13.27 4.92 -28.86
CA LEU A 72 -14.42 4.04 -28.81
C LEU A 72 -15.45 4.60 -27.83
N SER A 73 -16.65 4.88 -28.33
CA SER A 73 -17.74 5.49 -27.55
C SER A 73 -18.84 4.48 -27.25
N GLY A 74 -19.43 4.59 -26.06
CA GLY A 74 -20.51 3.72 -25.59
C GLY A 74 -21.10 4.17 -24.26
N TRP A 75 -21.95 3.33 -23.68
CA TRP A 75 -22.67 3.63 -22.45
C TRP A 75 -22.08 2.89 -21.26
N VAL A 76 -21.91 3.59 -20.14
CA VAL A 76 -21.38 3.02 -18.89
C VAL A 76 -22.29 3.39 -17.74
N GLU A 77 -22.47 2.50 -16.77
CA GLU A 77 -23.26 2.82 -15.58
C GLU A 77 -22.69 4.03 -14.83
N ALA A 78 -23.51 5.03 -14.55
CA ALA A 78 -23.08 6.27 -13.92
C ALA A 78 -22.38 6.04 -12.56
N GLN A 79 -22.81 5.02 -11.82
CA GLN A 79 -22.27 4.68 -10.50
C GLN A 79 -20.83 4.17 -10.50
N VAL A 80 -20.30 3.72 -11.65
CA VAL A 80 -18.91 3.26 -11.75
C VAL A 80 -17.96 4.37 -12.17
N LEU A 81 -18.49 5.54 -12.56
CA LEU A 81 -17.73 6.69 -13.02
C LEU A 81 -17.62 7.74 -11.91
N PHE A 82 -16.46 8.35 -11.81
CA PHE A 82 -16.20 9.42 -10.85
C PHE A 82 -15.56 10.62 -11.53
N ASP A 83 -16.04 11.82 -11.25
CA ASP A 83 -15.52 13.06 -11.83
C ASP A 83 -14.11 13.38 -11.29
N LEU A 84 -13.10 13.42 -12.16
CA LEU A 84 -11.70 13.64 -11.77
C LEU A 84 -11.46 15.03 -11.18
N GLU A 85 -12.19 16.04 -11.67
CA GLU A 85 -12.08 17.43 -11.21
C GLU A 85 -12.75 17.67 -9.84
N GLY A 86 -13.41 16.66 -9.28
CA GLY A 86 -14.06 16.75 -7.97
C GLY A 86 -13.06 16.78 -6.81
N LYS A 87 -13.20 17.76 -5.90
CA LYS A 87 -12.47 17.76 -4.62
C LYS A 87 -12.64 16.41 -3.91
N GLY A 88 -11.52 15.75 -3.61
CA GLY A 88 -11.52 14.48 -2.87
C GLY A 88 -11.53 13.21 -3.73
N ALA A 89 -11.21 13.30 -5.02
CA ALA A 89 -11.05 12.15 -5.91
C ALA A 89 -10.17 11.03 -5.32
N TYR A 90 -9.04 11.40 -4.73
CA TYR A 90 -8.14 10.44 -4.08
C TYR A 90 -8.83 9.62 -2.98
N LYS A 91 -9.68 10.25 -2.15
CA LYS A 91 -10.39 9.57 -1.05
C LYS A 91 -11.39 8.57 -1.58
N THR A 92 -12.02 8.87 -2.72
CA THR A 92 -12.96 7.95 -3.35
C THR A 92 -12.21 6.78 -3.97
N VAL A 93 -11.11 7.03 -4.67
CA VAL A 93 -10.24 5.97 -5.23
C VAL A 93 -9.72 5.06 -4.13
N LEU A 94 -9.19 5.61 -3.03
CA LEU A 94 -8.77 4.83 -1.88
C LEU A 94 -9.90 3.98 -1.30
N ARG A 95 -11.09 4.56 -1.10
CA ARG A 95 -12.25 3.82 -0.60
C ARG A 95 -12.66 2.68 -1.53
N SER A 96 -12.57 2.87 -2.84
CA SER A 96 -12.86 1.81 -3.82
C SER A 96 -11.82 0.69 -3.76
N ILE A 97 -10.53 1.02 -3.64
CA ILE A 97 -9.46 0.04 -3.45
C ILE A 97 -9.64 -0.72 -2.14
N ASP A 98 -9.88 -0.02 -1.03
CA ASP A 98 -10.07 -0.64 0.28
C ASP A 98 -11.29 -1.58 0.27
N ARG A 99 -12.41 -1.19 -0.35
CA ARG A 99 -13.58 -2.08 -0.53
C ARG A 99 -13.22 -3.37 -1.28
N MET A 100 -12.39 -3.27 -2.31
CA MET A 100 -11.92 -4.45 -3.05
C MET A 100 -10.99 -5.33 -2.22
N LEU A 101 -10.08 -4.72 -1.43
CA LEU A 101 -9.16 -5.45 -0.54
C LEU A 101 -9.89 -6.21 0.57
N TYR A 102 -11.00 -5.68 1.10
CA TYR A 102 -11.77 -6.32 2.17
C TYR A 102 -12.91 -7.23 1.66
N SER A 103 -13.17 -7.26 0.35
CA SER A 103 -14.22 -8.10 -0.22
C SER A 103 -13.69 -9.49 -0.54
N ALA A 104 -14.42 -10.53 -0.12
CA ALA A 104 -14.12 -11.92 -0.46
C ALA A 104 -14.41 -12.25 -1.95
N SER A 105 -15.17 -11.41 -2.65
CA SER A 105 -15.56 -11.62 -4.05
C SER A 105 -14.60 -10.98 -5.07
N THR A 106 -13.59 -10.24 -4.63
CA THR A 106 -12.61 -9.63 -5.54
C THR A 106 -11.63 -10.69 -6.03
N GLY A 107 -11.62 -10.92 -7.35
CA GLY A 107 -10.75 -11.88 -8.00
C GLY A 107 -9.39 -11.31 -8.40
N LEU A 108 -8.56 -12.19 -8.98
CA LEU A 108 -7.22 -11.84 -9.45
C LEU A 108 -7.26 -10.71 -10.50
N ASN A 109 -8.12 -10.82 -11.52
CA ASN A 109 -8.15 -9.87 -12.63
C ASN A 109 -8.52 -8.44 -12.15
N GLU A 110 -9.41 -8.33 -11.17
CA GLU A 110 -9.76 -7.06 -10.53
C GLU A 110 -8.54 -6.44 -9.85
N PHE A 111 -7.79 -7.22 -9.05
CA PHE A 111 -6.57 -6.73 -8.41
C PHE A 111 -5.47 -6.40 -9.42
N GLU A 112 -5.30 -7.17 -10.49
CA GLU A 112 -4.35 -6.87 -11.58
C GLU A 112 -4.69 -5.53 -12.25
N SER A 113 -5.97 -5.24 -12.47
CA SER A 113 -6.42 -3.95 -13.02
C SER A 113 -6.12 -2.78 -12.08
N VAL A 114 -6.35 -2.94 -10.77
CA VAL A 114 -5.99 -1.93 -9.76
C VAL A 114 -4.48 -1.73 -9.68
N PHE A 115 -3.71 -2.82 -9.69
CA PHE A 115 -2.26 -2.77 -9.63
C PHE A 115 -1.66 -2.04 -10.83
N HIS A 116 -2.18 -2.30 -12.04
CA HIS A 116 -1.78 -1.60 -13.25
C HIS A 116 -2.03 -0.09 -13.14
N TYR A 117 -3.22 0.32 -12.68
CA TYR A 117 -3.52 1.73 -12.45
C TYR A 117 -2.57 2.37 -11.42
N LEU A 118 -2.31 1.69 -10.31
CA LEU A 118 -1.42 2.21 -9.27
C LEU A 118 0.03 2.34 -9.75
N ASN A 119 0.46 1.50 -10.70
CA ASN A 119 1.77 1.61 -11.33
C ASN A 119 1.89 2.83 -12.25
N SER A 120 0.82 3.22 -12.96
CA SER A 120 0.87 4.37 -13.88
C SER A 120 0.71 5.74 -13.19
N LEU A 121 0.53 5.77 -11.87
CA LEU A 121 0.33 7.04 -11.14
C LEU A 121 1.54 7.98 -11.20
N GLU A 122 2.76 7.44 -11.25
CA GLU A 122 3.98 8.25 -11.39
C GLU A 122 4.00 9.01 -12.72
N GLU A 123 3.48 8.39 -13.78
CA GLU A 123 3.49 8.93 -15.14
C GLU A 123 2.36 9.93 -15.37
N ASN A 124 1.19 9.71 -14.75
CA ASN A 124 -0.02 10.48 -15.04
C ASN A 124 -0.12 11.80 -14.26
N GLY A 125 0.65 11.98 -13.18
CA GLY A 125 0.73 13.25 -12.43
C GLY A 125 -0.56 13.72 -11.77
N ILE A 126 -1.60 12.87 -11.66
CA ILE A 126 -2.94 13.24 -11.17
C ILE A 126 -2.95 13.55 -9.66
N TYR A 127 -2.13 12.86 -8.88
CA TYR A 127 -2.08 12.98 -7.42
C TYR A 127 -0.74 13.55 -6.96
N HIS A 128 -0.76 14.30 -5.87
CA HIS A 128 0.42 14.99 -5.35
C HIS A 128 0.62 14.73 -3.86
N SER A 129 1.88 14.88 -3.39
CA SER A 129 2.29 14.74 -1.98
C SER A 129 1.69 13.51 -1.30
N ASP A 130 0.91 13.70 -0.24
CA ASP A 130 0.41 12.65 0.64
C ASP A 130 -0.60 11.73 -0.06
N GLU A 131 -1.38 12.25 -1.01
CA GLU A 131 -2.35 11.48 -1.77
C GLU A 131 -1.65 10.41 -2.61
N TYR A 132 -0.61 10.83 -3.32
CA TYR A 132 0.24 9.94 -4.09
C TYR A 132 0.95 8.91 -3.20
N LEU A 133 1.50 9.33 -2.04
CA LEU A 133 2.15 8.41 -1.11
C LEU A 133 1.19 7.35 -0.58
N TYR A 134 -0.03 7.74 -0.23
CA TYR A 134 -1.03 6.78 0.22
C TYR A 134 -1.38 5.77 -0.86
N LEU A 135 -1.52 6.19 -2.12
CA LEU A 135 -1.77 5.29 -3.25
C LEU A 135 -0.57 4.37 -3.53
N LYS A 136 0.65 4.89 -3.45
CA LYS A 136 1.89 4.11 -3.55
C LYS A 136 1.96 3.02 -2.48
N ILE A 137 1.58 3.32 -1.24
CA ILE A 137 1.47 2.31 -0.18
C ILE A 137 0.40 1.25 -0.53
N ARG A 138 -0.77 1.64 -1.05
CA ARG A 138 -1.82 0.68 -1.45
C ARG A 138 -1.36 -0.24 -2.57
N ARG A 139 -0.50 0.22 -3.47
CA ARG A 139 0.09 -0.59 -4.54
C ARG A 139 0.76 -1.85 -3.98
N ALA A 140 1.57 -1.69 -2.94
CA ALA A 140 2.26 -2.81 -2.29
C ALA A 140 1.28 -3.75 -1.56
N ILE A 141 0.20 -3.22 -0.98
CA ILE A 141 -0.86 -4.03 -0.34
C ILE A 141 -1.60 -4.86 -1.40
N VAL A 142 -1.99 -4.24 -2.52
CA VAL A 142 -2.65 -4.91 -3.64
C VAL A 142 -1.73 -6.00 -4.21
N LEU A 143 -0.44 -5.71 -4.37
CA LEU A 143 0.55 -6.71 -4.79
C LEU A 143 0.62 -7.89 -3.82
N SER A 144 0.66 -7.64 -2.50
CA SER A 144 0.60 -8.70 -1.49
C SER A 144 -0.63 -9.60 -1.69
N ARG A 145 -1.79 -9.02 -1.97
CA ARG A 145 -3.03 -9.79 -2.20
C ARG A 145 -3.00 -10.59 -3.50
N ILE A 146 -2.41 -10.05 -4.55
CA ILE A 146 -2.17 -10.78 -5.82
C ILE A 146 -1.28 -12.00 -5.55
N LEU A 147 -0.18 -11.83 -4.80
CA LEU A 147 0.72 -12.94 -4.47
C LEU A 147 0.02 -14.02 -3.63
N GLU A 148 -0.83 -13.66 -2.68
CA GLU A 148 -1.65 -14.61 -1.93
C GLU A 148 -2.52 -15.46 -2.87
N ILE A 149 -3.33 -14.81 -3.72
CA ILE A 149 -4.25 -15.50 -4.65
C ILE A 149 -3.49 -16.40 -5.63
N LEU A 150 -2.36 -15.95 -6.17
CA LEU A 150 -1.55 -16.73 -7.11
C LEU A 150 -0.95 -17.97 -6.48
N GLN A 151 -0.63 -17.92 -5.19
CA GLN A 151 0.01 -19.02 -4.47
C GLN A 151 -0.99 -20.00 -3.84
N GLU A 152 -2.23 -19.56 -3.59
CA GLU A 152 -3.35 -20.43 -3.26
C GLU A 152 -3.84 -21.23 -4.48
N GLY A 153 -3.59 -20.74 -5.69
CA GLY A 153 -3.98 -21.41 -6.93
C GLY A 153 -3.00 -22.49 -7.39
N GLU A 154 -3.47 -23.72 -7.57
CA GLU A 154 -2.62 -24.87 -7.91
C GLU A 154 -2.38 -25.09 -9.42
N ASN A 155 -2.83 -24.18 -10.29
CA ASN A 155 -2.73 -24.38 -11.74
C ASN A 155 -1.46 -23.76 -12.35
N LYS A 156 -0.96 -24.37 -13.44
CA LYS A 156 0.25 -23.91 -14.18
C LYS A 156 0.19 -22.46 -14.65
N ARG A 157 -1.02 -21.93 -14.90
CA ARG A 157 -1.21 -20.54 -15.33
C ARG A 157 -0.91 -19.56 -14.19
N MET A 158 -1.33 -19.88 -12.96
CA MET A 158 -1.02 -19.06 -11.79
C MET A 158 0.48 -19.09 -11.47
N GLU A 159 1.11 -20.26 -11.59
CA GLU A 159 2.57 -20.38 -11.43
C GLU A 159 3.34 -19.52 -12.43
N SER A 160 2.96 -19.56 -13.72
CA SER A 160 3.56 -18.70 -14.75
C SER A 160 3.34 -17.20 -14.47
N LYS A 161 2.14 -16.81 -14.00
CA LYS A 161 1.85 -15.43 -13.58
C LYS A 161 2.71 -15.02 -12.39
N LEU A 162 2.86 -15.88 -11.38
CA LEU A 162 3.69 -15.62 -10.21
C LEU A 162 5.14 -15.34 -10.61
N LEU A 163 5.72 -16.17 -11.50
CA LEU A 163 7.06 -15.92 -12.05
C LEU A 163 7.15 -14.57 -12.79
N GLY A 164 6.08 -14.18 -13.50
CA GLY A 164 5.95 -12.86 -14.11
C GLY A 164 5.99 -11.71 -13.11
N TYR A 165 5.34 -11.85 -11.95
CA TYR A 165 5.39 -10.84 -10.88
C TYR A 165 6.75 -10.77 -10.22
N LEU A 166 7.36 -11.93 -9.91
CA LEU A 166 8.69 -12.01 -9.31
C LEU A 166 9.76 -11.36 -10.19
N SER A 167 9.72 -11.60 -11.51
CA SER A 167 10.68 -11.01 -12.45
C SER A 167 10.49 -9.51 -12.66
N LYS A 168 9.25 -9.02 -12.67
CA LYS A 168 8.95 -7.59 -12.90
C LYS A 168 9.11 -6.71 -11.65
N ASN A 169 9.08 -7.28 -10.45
CA ASN A 169 9.10 -6.52 -9.19
C ASN A 169 10.14 -7.07 -8.19
N PRO A 170 11.42 -7.19 -8.58
CA PRO A 170 12.44 -7.86 -7.75
C PRO A 170 12.77 -7.10 -6.45
N GLU A 171 12.56 -5.79 -6.41
CA GLU A 171 12.77 -5.00 -5.18
C GLU A 171 11.59 -5.08 -4.21
N ASP A 172 10.38 -5.24 -4.76
CA ASP A 172 9.14 -5.20 -3.99
C ASP A 172 8.75 -6.56 -3.43
N ILE A 173 9.30 -7.66 -3.95
CA ILE A 173 8.94 -9.02 -3.58
C ILE A 173 10.17 -9.78 -3.07
N ILE A 174 10.03 -10.44 -1.93
CA ILE A 174 10.96 -11.46 -1.46
C ILE A 174 10.47 -12.80 -2.03
N PRO A 175 11.22 -13.44 -2.94
CA PRO A 175 10.88 -14.77 -3.42
C PRO A 175 10.82 -15.76 -2.26
N GLY A 176 9.88 -16.68 -2.30
CA GLY A 176 9.86 -17.80 -1.36
C GLY A 176 11.03 -18.74 -1.64
N GLU A 177 11.72 -19.17 -0.58
CA GLU A 177 12.58 -20.36 -0.65
C GLU A 177 11.71 -21.61 -0.81
N LYS A 178 12.30 -22.75 -1.21
CA LYS A 178 11.58 -24.02 -1.46
C LYS A 178 10.56 -24.33 -0.35
N GLY A 179 9.28 -24.37 -0.71
CA GLY A 179 8.17 -24.66 0.21
C GLY A 179 7.62 -23.45 1.00
N THR A 180 8.12 -22.25 0.75
CA THR A 180 7.61 -21.01 1.36
C THR A 180 6.98 -20.09 0.31
N HIS A 181 6.00 -19.32 0.74
CA HIS A 181 5.34 -18.33 -0.10
C HIS A 181 6.22 -17.09 -0.28
N ALA A 182 6.31 -16.59 -1.51
CA ALA A 182 6.75 -15.25 -1.82
C ALA A 182 5.87 -14.21 -1.10
N LYS A 183 6.52 -13.14 -0.64
CA LYS A 183 5.90 -12.10 0.19
C LYS A 183 6.37 -10.74 -0.26
N ILE A 184 5.57 -9.72 0.02
CA ILE A 184 6.02 -8.34 -0.16
C ILE A 184 7.24 -8.07 0.72
N ASN A 185 8.24 -7.39 0.15
CA ASN A 185 9.43 -6.95 0.87
C ASN A 185 9.04 -5.85 1.86
N PRO A 186 9.21 -6.05 3.18
CA PRO A 186 8.83 -5.04 4.18
C PRO A 186 9.58 -3.72 4.00
N ASN A 187 10.75 -3.75 3.35
CA ASN A 187 11.53 -2.54 3.08
C ASN A 187 10.81 -1.55 2.16
N VAL A 188 9.86 -1.99 1.33
CA VAL A 188 9.00 -1.08 0.55
C VAL A 188 8.26 -0.11 1.47
N PHE A 189 7.76 -0.62 2.59
CA PHE A 189 7.08 0.20 3.59
C PHE A 189 8.06 0.98 4.47
N TRP A 190 9.16 0.35 4.89
CA TRP A 190 10.14 1.02 5.76
C TRP A 190 10.83 2.20 5.09
N LYS A 191 11.15 2.12 3.79
CA LYS A 191 11.74 3.24 3.04
C LYS A 191 10.81 4.47 3.08
N ILE A 192 9.51 4.26 2.81
CA ILE A 192 8.50 5.34 2.87
C ILE A 192 8.38 5.89 4.30
N ALA A 193 8.36 5.01 5.32
CA ALA A 193 8.30 5.44 6.71
C ALA A 193 9.52 6.29 7.14
N GLU A 194 10.70 5.97 6.62
CA GLU A 194 11.95 6.67 6.91
C GLU A 194 12.06 8.02 6.20
N GLU A 195 11.54 8.11 4.98
CA GLU A 195 11.50 9.36 4.22
C GLU A 195 10.45 10.34 4.78
N PHE A 196 9.31 9.82 5.24
CA PHE A 196 8.15 10.61 5.68
C PHE A 196 7.84 10.45 7.18
N LYS A 197 8.87 10.56 8.03
CA LYS A 197 8.75 10.45 9.50
C LYS A 197 7.73 11.44 10.08
N ASP A 198 6.99 10.98 11.08
CA ASP A 198 5.94 11.74 11.79
C ASP A 198 4.85 12.35 10.88
N LYS A 199 4.70 11.84 9.64
CA LYS A 199 3.62 12.21 8.72
C LYS A 199 2.59 11.09 8.62
N GLY A 200 1.35 11.43 8.30
CA GLY A 200 0.26 10.48 8.11
C GLY A 200 0.58 9.27 7.19
N PRO A 201 1.13 9.47 5.98
CA PRO A 201 1.53 8.35 5.12
C PRO A 201 2.71 7.54 5.68
N GLY A 202 3.69 8.20 6.34
CA GLY A 202 4.83 7.52 6.95
C GLY A 202 4.46 6.68 8.17
N ASP A 203 3.53 7.15 9.00
CA ASP A 203 2.94 6.39 10.10
C ASP A 203 2.24 5.12 9.58
N PHE A 204 1.38 5.27 8.57
CA PHE A 204 0.69 4.13 7.97
C PHE A 204 1.66 3.14 7.30
N ALA A 205 2.69 3.64 6.59
CA ALA A 205 3.74 2.80 6.04
C ALA A 205 4.51 2.06 7.15
N ALA A 206 4.89 2.74 8.23
CA ALA A 206 5.60 2.11 9.34
C ALA A 206 4.75 1.00 9.99
N PHE A 207 3.44 1.22 10.15
CA PHE A 207 2.51 0.21 10.63
C PHE A 207 2.51 -1.05 9.74
N LEU A 208 2.46 -0.87 8.42
CA LEU A 208 2.55 -1.98 7.46
C LEU A 208 3.95 -2.63 7.48
N GLY A 209 5.01 -1.84 7.67
CA GLY A 209 6.37 -2.33 7.89
C GLY A 209 6.44 -3.30 9.07
N VAL A 210 5.85 -2.94 10.21
CA VAL A 210 5.74 -3.85 11.37
C VAL A 210 4.94 -5.11 11.02
N LYS A 211 3.80 -4.97 10.33
CA LYS A 211 2.91 -6.09 9.97
C LYS A 211 3.57 -7.08 9.02
N HIS A 212 4.32 -6.61 8.03
CA HIS A 212 4.91 -7.45 6.99
C HIS A 212 6.32 -7.92 7.33
N THR A 213 7.02 -7.29 8.29
CA THR A 213 8.32 -7.80 8.78
C THR A 213 8.10 -9.12 9.53
N PRO A 214 8.68 -10.25 9.06
CA PRO A 214 8.50 -11.56 9.70
C PRO A 214 8.89 -11.54 11.17
N GLU A 215 8.06 -12.16 12.03
CA GLU A 215 8.40 -12.33 13.44
C GLU A 215 9.44 -13.45 13.60
N ALA A 216 10.52 -13.19 14.34
CA ALA A 216 11.42 -14.24 14.75
C ALA A 216 10.77 -15.15 15.81
N ASN A 217 10.91 -16.47 15.68
CA ASN A 217 10.48 -17.42 16.71
C ASN A 217 11.48 -17.46 17.87
N CYS A 218 11.40 -16.45 18.74
CA CYS A 218 12.33 -16.28 19.85
C CYS A 218 12.06 -17.18 21.06
N LYS A 219 10.95 -17.94 21.09
CA LYS A 219 10.50 -18.68 22.28
C LYS A 219 10.55 -17.81 23.54
N ARG A 220 11.48 -18.06 24.47
CA ARG A 220 11.72 -17.23 25.67
C ARG A 220 13.06 -16.48 25.65
N ASP A 221 13.82 -16.54 24.57
CA ASP A 221 15.11 -15.86 24.42
C ASP A 221 14.92 -14.34 24.39
N VAL A 222 15.43 -13.66 25.41
CA VAL A 222 15.25 -12.22 25.59
C VAL A 222 16.04 -11.38 24.59
N PHE A 223 17.23 -11.82 24.15
CA PHE A 223 18.03 -11.07 23.18
C PHE A 223 17.52 -11.29 21.76
N CYS A 224 17.02 -12.48 21.44
CA CYS A 224 16.26 -12.68 20.20
C CYS A 224 15.06 -11.74 20.16
N PHE A 225 14.27 -11.69 21.24
CA PHE A 225 13.11 -10.81 21.33
C PHE A 225 13.49 -9.33 21.15
N ILE A 226 14.53 -8.86 21.86
CA ILE A 226 15.04 -7.50 21.70
C ILE A 226 15.42 -7.24 20.23
N GLY A 227 16.21 -8.13 19.61
CA GLY A 227 16.64 -8.00 18.23
C GLY A 227 15.47 -7.97 17.23
N ASP A 228 14.43 -8.75 17.48
CA ASP A 228 13.19 -8.77 16.69
C ASP A 228 12.39 -7.48 16.83
N GLU A 229 12.14 -6.99 18.06
CA GLU A 229 11.39 -5.74 18.26
C GLU A 229 12.13 -4.52 17.70
N ARG A 230 13.47 -4.50 17.76
CA ARG A 230 14.31 -3.48 17.12
C ARG A 230 14.05 -3.33 15.63
N LYS A 231 13.90 -4.45 14.93
CA LYS A 231 13.60 -4.45 13.48
C LYS A 231 12.14 -4.09 13.16
N ARG A 232 11.26 -4.09 14.18
CA ARG A 232 9.81 -3.95 14.04
C ARG A 232 9.27 -2.77 14.85
N ARG A 233 8.64 -3.04 16.01
CA ARG A 233 7.88 -2.05 16.77
C ARG A 233 8.73 -0.92 17.34
N ILE A 234 9.98 -1.19 17.69
CA ILE A 234 10.91 -0.16 18.18
C ILE A 234 11.31 0.77 17.03
N ARG A 235 11.61 0.23 15.84
CA ARG A 235 11.82 1.03 14.63
C ARG A 235 10.61 1.92 14.34
N TYR A 236 9.39 1.39 14.45
CA TYR A 236 8.18 2.22 14.36
C TYR A 236 8.20 3.38 15.37
N LEU A 237 8.48 3.09 16.66
CA LEU A 237 8.47 4.12 17.72
C LEU A 237 9.55 5.19 17.53
N GLN A 238 10.67 4.84 16.89
CA GLN A 238 11.73 5.79 16.54
C GLN A 238 11.34 6.70 15.37
N LEU A 239 10.61 6.16 14.37
CA LEU A 239 10.21 6.91 13.18
C LEU A 239 8.94 7.74 13.37
N ASN A 240 7.99 7.22 14.15
CA ASN A 240 6.68 7.83 14.36
C ASN A 240 6.29 7.80 15.84
N PRO A 241 7.06 8.44 16.74
CA PRO A 241 6.78 8.48 18.17
C PRO A 241 5.39 9.05 18.51
N ASN A 242 4.84 9.93 17.67
CA ASN A 242 3.51 10.51 17.84
C ASN A 242 2.45 9.84 16.93
N GLY A 243 2.80 8.74 16.25
CA GLY A 243 1.92 8.02 15.33
C GLY A 243 0.75 7.31 16.03
N ASN A 244 -0.26 6.95 15.24
CA ASN A 244 -1.53 6.40 15.70
C ASN A 244 -1.36 5.07 16.47
N TYR A 245 -0.28 4.33 16.21
CA TYR A 245 -0.03 3.01 16.81
C TYR A 245 1.06 3.02 17.89
N ALA A 246 1.66 4.19 18.19
CA ALA A 246 2.79 4.28 19.10
C ALA A 246 2.47 3.79 20.51
N SER A 247 1.32 4.19 21.07
CA SER A 247 0.89 3.73 22.40
C SER A 247 0.64 2.21 22.43
N ILE A 248 0.02 1.66 21.39
CA ILE A 248 -0.32 0.25 21.25
C ILE A 248 0.96 -0.57 21.20
N PHE A 249 1.88 -0.23 20.29
CA PHE A 249 3.14 -0.95 20.14
C PHE A 249 4.02 -0.85 21.38
N ALA A 250 4.07 0.33 22.00
CA ALA A 250 4.84 0.48 23.23
C ALA A 250 4.32 -0.43 24.36
N ASN A 251 3.00 -0.56 24.49
CA ASN A 251 2.37 -1.44 25.47
C ASN A 251 2.55 -2.93 25.13
N GLN A 252 2.49 -3.32 23.85
CA GLN A 252 2.75 -4.70 23.42
C GLN A 252 4.17 -5.14 23.78
N ILE A 253 5.18 -4.29 23.53
CA ILE A 253 6.57 -4.56 23.91
C ILE A 253 6.68 -4.72 25.44
N SER A 254 6.07 -3.81 26.22
CA SER A 254 6.10 -3.86 27.70
C SER A 254 5.52 -5.18 28.22
N LYS A 255 4.34 -5.57 27.75
CA LYS A 255 3.67 -6.82 28.16
C LYS A 255 4.53 -8.05 27.86
N ARG A 256 5.21 -8.09 26.72
CA ARG A 256 6.12 -9.21 26.40
C ARG A 256 7.34 -9.20 27.33
N PHE A 257 7.95 -8.05 27.62
CA PHE A 257 9.03 -7.96 28.59
C PHE A 257 8.60 -8.40 29.99
N GLU A 258 7.40 -8.03 30.43
CA GLU A 258 6.85 -8.47 31.71
C GLU A 258 6.79 -10.00 31.81
N VAL A 259 6.36 -10.67 30.74
CA VAL A 259 6.32 -12.13 30.67
C VAL A 259 7.73 -12.73 30.68
N LEU A 260 8.64 -12.18 29.86
CA LEU A 260 10.01 -12.69 29.71
C LEU A 260 10.89 -12.46 30.96
N THR A 261 10.57 -11.45 31.77
CA THR A 261 11.35 -11.06 32.96
C THR A 261 10.57 -11.20 34.27
N LYS A 262 9.48 -11.99 34.23
CA LYS A 262 8.63 -12.25 35.40
C LYS A 262 9.41 -12.94 36.51
N ASP A 263 10.15 -13.98 36.13
CA ASP A 263 10.97 -14.78 37.02
C ASP A 263 12.43 -14.57 36.64
N LEU A 264 13.21 -14.01 37.57
CA LEU A 264 14.59 -13.57 37.33
C LEU A 264 15.53 -14.75 37.12
N GLU A 265 15.30 -15.85 37.84
CA GLU A 265 16.18 -17.03 37.82
C GLU A 265 16.01 -17.86 36.54
N THR A 266 14.90 -17.68 35.82
CA THR A 266 14.57 -18.46 34.62
C THR A 266 14.59 -17.64 33.33
N ILE A 267 15.16 -16.43 33.36
CA ILE A 267 15.34 -15.62 32.15
C ILE A 267 16.23 -16.39 31.16
N GLN A 268 15.70 -16.69 29.98
CA GLN A 268 16.50 -17.32 28.93
C GLN A 268 17.33 -16.26 28.21
N CYS A 269 18.61 -16.19 28.58
CA CYS A 269 19.57 -15.21 28.08
C CYS A 269 20.13 -15.52 26.69
N GLY A 270 19.56 -16.47 25.94
CA GLY A 270 20.07 -16.88 24.63
C GLY A 270 21.49 -17.44 24.63
N LYS A 271 21.97 -17.84 23.45
CA LYS A 271 23.36 -18.30 23.22
C LYS A 271 24.07 -17.38 22.23
N GLY A 272 25.32 -17.00 22.52
CA GLY A 272 26.19 -16.26 21.59
C GLY A 272 26.89 -15.04 22.20
N GLU A 273 27.93 -14.57 21.51
CA GLU A 273 28.78 -13.44 21.91
C GLU A 273 28.12 -12.07 21.65
N ALA A 274 27.17 -12.00 20.71
CA ALA A 274 26.49 -10.76 20.31
C ALA A 274 25.51 -10.20 21.35
N ARG A 275 25.29 -10.86 22.50
CA ARG A 275 24.30 -10.47 23.51
C ARG A 275 24.55 -9.08 24.07
N LYS A 276 25.81 -8.76 24.38
CA LYS A 276 26.21 -7.44 24.89
C LYS A 276 26.01 -6.35 23.83
N GLU A 277 26.32 -6.64 22.57
CA GLU A 277 26.10 -5.71 21.48
C GLU A 277 24.60 -5.44 21.26
N ILE A 278 23.77 -6.49 21.23
CA ILE A 278 22.32 -6.37 21.11
C ILE A 278 21.74 -5.52 22.25
N TYR A 279 22.20 -5.77 23.49
CA TYR A 279 21.80 -5.00 24.67
C TYR A 279 22.15 -3.52 24.54
N GLU A 280 23.41 -3.20 24.27
CA GLU A 280 23.85 -1.80 24.20
C GLU A 280 23.21 -1.07 23.02
N SER A 281 23.03 -1.75 21.90
CA SER A 281 22.35 -1.21 20.73
C SER A 281 20.87 -0.91 21.04
N PHE A 282 20.18 -1.81 21.74
CA PHE A 282 18.81 -1.56 22.20
C PHE A 282 18.74 -0.43 23.24
N ARG A 283 19.65 -0.39 24.20
CA ARG A 283 19.73 0.68 25.20
C ARG A 283 19.90 2.05 24.53
N ARG A 284 20.74 2.15 23.50
CA ARG A 284 20.87 3.37 22.68
C ARG A 284 19.57 3.70 21.98
N ASP A 285 18.91 2.73 21.34
CA ASP A 285 17.62 2.95 20.68
C ASP A 285 16.57 3.54 21.63
N LEU A 286 16.54 3.07 22.89
CA LEU A 286 15.64 3.60 23.91
C LEU A 286 15.93 5.03 24.33
N GLN A 287 17.19 5.49 24.23
CA GLN A 287 17.56 6.87 24.54
C GLN A 287 17.02 7.85 23.48
N PHE A 288 16.87 7.39 22.24
CA PHE A 288 16.27 8.18 21.17
C PHE A 288 14.74 8.18 21.19
N LEU A 289 14.11 7.31 21.98
CA LEU A 289 12.66 7.31 22.13
C LEU A 289 12.21 8.45 23.08
N PRO A 290 11.00 9.01 22.84
CA PRO A 290 10.39 9.90 23.82
C PRO A 290 10.34 9.27 25.21
N TYR A 291 10.59 10.08 26.23
CA TYR A 291 10.68 9.64 27.64
C TYR A 291 9.49 8.78 28.09
N ARG A 292 8.27 9.10 27.61
CA ARG A 292 7.03 8.36 27.91
C ARG A 292 7.07 6.88 27.52
N TYR A 293 7.87 6.52 26.52
CA TYR A 293 8.08 5.14 26.08
C TYR A 293 9.37 4.58 26.65
N GLY A 294 10.50 5.30 26.51
CA GLY A 294 11.80 4.83 26.96
C GLY A 294 11.78 4.39 28.43
N LYS A 295 11.17 5.17 29.33
CA LYS A 295 11.12 4.85 30.77
C LYS A 295 10.46 3.50 31.10
N LYS A 296 9.53 3.02 30.25
CA LYS A 296 8.81 1.75 30.47
C LYS A 296 9.76 0.55 30.41
N TYR A 297 10.84 0.64 29.64
CA TYR A 297 11.72 -0.51 29.38
C TYR A 297 12.97 -0.53 30.25
N HIS A 298 13.31 0.58 30.92
CA HIS A 298 14.51 0.68 31.75
C HIS A 298 14.53 -0.33 32.89
N GLY A 299 13.37 -0.58 33.52
CA GLY A 299 13.25 -1.58 34.58
C GLY A 299 13.57 -2.99 34.10
N PHE A 300 13.08 -3.36 32.91
CA PHE A 300 13.36 -4.67 32.31
C PHE A 300 14.83 -4.80 31.91
N LEU A 301 15.44 -3.75 31.35
CA LEU A 301 16.85 -3.79 30.98
C LEU A 301 17.80 -3.93 32.16
N LYS A 302 17.45 -3.36 33.32
CA LYS A 302 18.23 -3.58 34.55
C LYS A 302 18.19 -5.05 34.99
N LYS A 303 17.02 -5.68 34.93
CA LYS A 303 16.87 -7.12 35.23
C LYS A 303 17.69 -7.97 34.26
N ILE A 304 17.56 -7.71 32.96
CA ILE A 304 18.28 -8.46 31.93
C ILE A 304 19.80 -8.27 32.06
N GLN A 305 20.27 -7.06 32.36
CA GLN A 305 21.70 -6.80 32.56
C GLN A 305 22.25 -7.63 33.72
N LYS A 306 21.53 -7.65 34.84
CA LYS A 306 21.93 -8.38 36.04
C LYS A 306 21.98 -9.90 35.81
N GLU A 307 20.95 -10.46 35.19
CA GLU A 307 20.83 -11.92 35.07
C GLU A 307 21.57 -12.50 33.85
N CYS A 308 21.78 -11.70 32.80
CA CYS A 308 22.30 -12.21 31.52
C CYS A 308 23.67 -11.69 31.09
N LEU A 309 24.17 -10.61 31.69
CA LEU A 309 25.38 -9.91 31.24
C LEU A 309 26.38 -9.59 32.36
N GLN A 310 26.03 -9.85 33.61
CA GLN A 310 26.97 -9.84 34.73
C GLN A 310 27.61 -11.22 34.91
#